data_AF-A0A1G9B5K8-F1
#
_entry.id   AF-A0A1G9B5K8-F1
#
_cell.length_a   1.000
_cell.length_b   1.000
_cell.length_c   1.000
_cell.angle_alpha   90.00
_cell.angle_beta   90.00
_cell.angle_gamma   90.00
#
_symmetry.space_group_name_H-M   'P 1'
#
loop_
_entity.id
_entity.type
_entity.pdbx_description
1 polymer ?
#
loop_
_entity_poly.entity_id
_entity_poly.type
_entity_poly.pdbx_seq_one_letter_code
_entity_poly.pdbx_strand_id
1 'polypeptide(L)'
;MNQVYFNKRSYAIAGSFQELTRRQLVAIAGIIHSQRPMLDAALRVLFILLQVHRRPRLAWLLYFRLRTHHVQDLLLLTDFLFQKNDLTKNRIPTIRRGLKRLYGPNDELKGLRFIEWMHAEAAFLAYSKTQEEQHLNRLVAILYRPRKKGARPQAPDWDGDLRERYNDYTLEARTRNVSRLPLATRQAILMFYVGCRALIIARFPNVFKEPGESTQVTSGQNGWPEVMRRLAGDVTKFEEVSYQRLTLVLYDLDGRIRDDQALKEKLKQ
;
A
#
# COMPACT_ATOMS: atom_id res chain seq x y z
N MET A 1 -18.32 -7.00 8.17
CA MET A 1 -17.76 -7.85 9.23
C MET A 1 -18.56 -9.12 9.28
N ASN A 2 -17.89 -10.26 9.17
CA ASN A 2 -18.54 -11.55 9.27
C ASN A 2 -18.73 -11.93 10.74
N GLN A 3 -19.75 -12.73 11.02
CA GLN A 3 -19.97 -13.30 12.35
C GLN A 3 -19.91 -14.82 12.27
N VAL A 4 -19.12 -15.41 13.16
CA VAL A 4 -19.06 -16.87 13.32
C VAL A 4 -19.60 -17.23 14.70
N TYR A 5 -20.41 -18.28 14.76
CA TYR A 5 -21.05 -18.72 15.98
C TYR A 5 -20.38 -19.99 16.52
N PHE A 6 -19.87 -19.92 17.75
CA PHE A 6 -19.42 -21.11 18.49
C PHE A 6 -20.18 -21.21 19.81
N ASN A 7 -20.88 -22.33 20.04
CA ASN A 7 -21.65 -22.61 21.27
C ASN A 7 -22.53 -21.42 21.71
N LYS A 8 -23.41 -20.94 20.81
CA LYS A 8 -24.33 -19.80 21.05
C LYS A 8 -23.66 -18.45 21.30
N ARG A 9 -22.34 -18.31 21.09
CA ARG A 9 -21.62 -17.04 21.13
C ARG A 9 -21.19 -16.63 19.72
N SER A 10 -21.43 -15.38 19.35
CA SER A 10 -20.94 -14.81 18.10
C SER A 10 -19.55 -14.20 18.26
N TYR A 11 -18.75 -14.31 17.22
CA TYR A 11 -17.41 -13.77 17.13
C TYR A 11 -17.31 -12.97 15.83
N ALA A 12 -17.02 -11.67 15.95
CA ALA A 12 -16.77 -10.81 14.80
C ALA A 12 -15.41 -11.12 14.18
N ILE A 13 -15.38 -11.26 12.86
CA ILE A 13 -14.21 -11.60 12.06
C ILE A 13 -14.15 -10.65 10.86
N ALA A 14 -12.93 -10.24 10.49
CA ALA A 14 -12.72 -9.44 9.30
C ALA A 14 -12.98 -10.29 8.05
N GLY A 15 -13.87 -9.82 7.17
CA GLY A 15 -14.15 -10.45 5.87
C GLY A 15 -13.38 -9.84 4.70
N SER A 16 -12.62 -8.78 4.93
CA SER A 16 -11.81 -8.09 3.92
C SER A 16 -10.57 -7.45 4.55
N PHE A 17 -9.59 -7.06 3.72
CA PHE A 17 -8.40 -6.35 4.22
C PHE A 17 -8.78 -5.04 4.93
N GLN A 18 -9.83 -4.39 4.43
CA GLN A 18 -10.33 -3.15 5.00
C GLN A 18 -10.77 -3.32 6.44
N GLU A 19 -11.25 -4.49 6.87
CA GLU A 19 -11.73 -4.70 8.23
C GLU A 19 -10.63 -5.09 9.23
N LEU A 20 -9.41 -5.33 8.76
CA LEU A 20 -8.29 -5.74 9.60
C LEU A 20 -7.87 -4.63 10.58
N THR A 21 -7.64 -5.04 11.82
CA THR A 21 -6.96 -4.18 12.79
C THR A 21 -5.46 -4.07 12.46
N ARG A 22 -4.79 -3.02 12.96
CA ARG A 22 -3.34 -2.85 12.83
C ARG A 22 -2.55 -4.11 13.23
N ARG A 23 -2.91 -4.71 14.37
CA ARG A 23 -2.21 -5.89 14.90
C ARG A 23 -2.41 -7.11 14.00
N GLN A 24 -3.64 -7.31 13.52
CA GLN A 24 -3.96 -8.40 12.60
C GLN A 24 -3.19 -8.21 11.28
N LEU A 25 -3.23 -7.02 10.69
CA LEU A 25 -2.53 -6.73 9.43
C LEU A 25 -1.02 -7.00 9.55
N VAL A 26 -0.36 -6.52 10.59
CA VAL A 26 1.08 -6.76 10.80
C VAL A 26 1.38 -8.25 10.98
N ALA A 27 0.58 -8.97 11.77
CA ALA A 27 0.81 -10.40 11.98
C ALA A 27 0.55 -11.22 10.71
N ILE A 28 -0.51 -10.90 9.96
CA ILE A 28 -0.87 -11.56 8.70
C ILE A 28 0.20 -11.27 7.64
N ALA A 29 0.69 -10.04 7.52
CA ALA A 29 1.74 -9.68 6.57
C ALA A 29 3.01 -10.53 6.76
N GLY A 30 3.41 -10.74 8.01
CA GLY A 30 4.56 -11.59 8.33
C GLY A 30 4.36 -13.07 7.99
N ILE A 31 3.11 -13.55 8.00
CA ILE A 31 2.79 -14.94 7.63
C ILE A 31 2.71 -15.09 6.11
N ILE A 32 2.03 -14.19 5.41
CA ILE A 32 1.85 -14.25 3.95
C ILE A 32 3.21 -14.21 3.24
N HIS A 33 4.16 -13.43 3.75
CA HIS A 33 5.50 -13.34 3.17
C HIS A 33 6.48 -14.35 3.77
N SER A 34 6.04 -15.22 4.68
CA SER A 34 6.84 -16.36 5.11
C SER A 34 6.66 -17.50 4.12
N GLN A 35 7.73 -18.20 3.76
CA GLN A 35 7.70 -19.36 2.83
C GLN A 35 7.03 -20.61 3.45
N ARG A 36 5.98 -20.43 4.26
CA ARG A 36 5.25 -21.50 4.93
C ARG A 36 4.31 -22.20 3.94
N PRO A 37 4.00 -23.49 4.17
CA PRO A 37 2.93 -24.16 3.44
C PRO A 37 1.60 -23.39 3.57
N MET A 38 0.84 -23.32 2.48
CA MET A 38 -0.39 -22.53 2.40
C MET A 38 -1.39 -22.85 3.51
N LEU A 39 -1.54 -24.14 3.85
CA LEU A 39 -2.45 -24.58 4.92
C LEU A 39 -2.01 -24.11 6.31
N ASP A 40 -0.70 -24.17 6.65
CA ASP A 40 -0.18 -23.65 7.93
C ASP A 40 -0.36 -22.14 8.01
N ALA A 41 -0.09 -21.43 6.90
CA ALA A 41 -0.32 -20.00 6.81
C ALA A 41 -1.80 -19.65 7.04
N ALA A 42 -2.72 -20.31 6.34
CA ALA A 42 -4.16 -20.07 6.45
C ALA A 42 -4.69 -20.35 7.88
N LEU A 43 -4.28 -21.45 8.52
CA LEU A 43 -4.65 -21.76 9.90
C LEU A 43 -4.16 -20.71 10.91
N ARG A 44 -2.91 -20.25 10.77
CA ARG A 44 -2.36 -19.20 11.64
C ARG A 44 -3.08 -17.87 11.45
N VAL A 45 -3.39 -17.53 10.20
CA VAL A 45 -4.17 -16.33 9.91
C VAL A 45 -5.56 -16.44 10.52
N LEU A 46 -6.23 -17.59 10.39
CA LEU A 46 -7.52 -17.83 11.04
C LEU A 46 -7.45 -17.59 12.56
N PHE A 47 -6.41 -18.08 13.23
CA PHE A 47 -6.20 -17.83 14.67
C PHE A 47 -5.98 -16.35 15.01
N ILE A 48 -5.31 -15.60 14.14
CA ILE A 48 -5.13 -14.15 14.28
C ILE A 48 -6.48 -13.42 14.10
N LEU A 49 -7.26 -13.81 13.09
CA LEU A 49 -8.56 -13.24 12.79
C LEU A 49 -9.56 -13.46 13.94
N LEU A 50 -9.61 -14.68 14.48
CA LEU A 50 -10.43 -15.05 15.64
C LEU A 50 -9.93 -14.50 16.98
N GLN A 51 -8.70 -13.95 17.00
CA GLN A 51 -8.01 -13.47 18.20
C GLN A 51 -7.91 -14.54 19.29
N VAL A 52 -7.57 -15.77 18.89
CA VAL A 52 -7.57 -16.95 19.76
C VAL A 52 -6.68 -16.77 20.99
N HIS A 53 -5.55 -16.07 20.85
CA HIS A 53 -4.64 -15.73 21.94
C HIS A 53 -5.29 -14.93 23.09
N ARG A 54 -6.39 -14.21 22.85
CA ARG A 54 -7.14 -13.48 23.88
C ARG A 54 -8.30 -14.28 24.47
N ARG A 55 -8.55 -15.48 23.93
CA ARG A 55 -9.78 -16.25 24.15
C ARG A 55 -9.41 -17.72 24.37
N PRO A 56 -8.85 -18.08 25.55
CA PRO A 56 -8.38 -19.45 25.82
C PRO A 56 -9.50 -20.50 25.71
N ARG A 57 -10.75 -20.14 26.05
CA ARG A 57 -11.92 -21.01 25.84
C ARG A 57 -12.17 -21.33 24.36
N LEU A 58 -11.98 -20.34 23.47
CA LEU A 58 -12.09 -20.55 22.03
C LEU A 58 -10.91 -21.38 21.51
N ALA A 59 -9.69 -21.12 22.00
CA ALA A 59 -8.50 -21.92 21.67
C ALA A 59 -8.71 -23.40 22.00
N TRP A 60 -9.20 -23.68 23.22
CA TRP A 60 -9.52 -25.02 23.66
C TRP A 60 -10.61 -25.66 22.77
N LEU A 61 -11.66 -24.92 22.43
CA LEU A 61 -12.71 -25.43 21.55
C LEU A 61 -12.20 -25.75 20.14
N LEU A 62 -11.38 -24.87 19.55
CA LEU A 62 -10.79 -25.07 18.23
C LEU A 62 -9.82 -26.27 18.21
N TYR A 63 -9.08 -26.49 19.29
CA TYR A 63 -8.10 -27.58 19.38
C TYR A 63 -8.73 -28.95 19.68
N PHE A 64 -9.67 -29.02 20.62
CA PHE A 64 -10.21 -30.29 21.11
C PHE A 64 -11.56 -30.69 20.49
N ARG A 65 -12.32 -29.76 19.91
CA ARG A 65 -13.71 -30.01 19.51
C ARG A 65 -13.98 -29.82 18.01
N LEU A 66 -13.05 -29.24 17.27
CA LEU A 66 -13.26 -28.92 15.87
C LEU A 66 -12.99 -30.15 15.00
N ARG A 67 -14.00 -30.60 14.26
CA ARG A 67 -13.89 -31.68 13.27
C ARG A 67 -13.30 -31.14 11.95
N THR A 68 -12.78 -32.03 11.11
CA THR A 68 -12.11 -31.68 9.84
C THR A 68 -12.99 -30.84 8.89
N HIS A 69 -14.27 -31.13 8.76
CA HIS A 69 -15.19 -30.36 7.91
C HIS A 69 -15.38 -28.91 8.41
N HIS A 70 -15.52 -28.71 9.73
CA HIS A 70 -15.62 -27.36 10.30
C HIS A 70 -14.34 -26.55 10.08
N VAL A 71 -13.18 -27.19 10.00
CA VAL A 71 -11.92 -26.50 9.67
C VAL A 71 -11.98 -25.96 8.24
N GLN A 72 -12.47 -26.74 7.28
CA GLN A 72 -12.61 -26.30 5.89
C GLN A 72 -13.53 -25.07 5.77
N ASP A 73 -14.70 -25.10 6.43
CA ASP A 73 -15.62 -23.96 6.44
C ASP A 73 -14.99 -22.69 7.02
N LEU A 74 -14.18 -22.84 8.09
CA LEU A 74 -13.47 -21.70 8.68
C LEU A 74 -12.30 -21.20 7.83
N LEU A 75 -11.68 -22.07 7.02
CA LEU A 75 -10.61 -21.67 6.11
C LEU A 75 -11.13 -20.76 5.00
N LEU A 76 -12.39 -20.93 4.56
CA LEU A 76 -13.05 -20.02 3.60
C LEU A 76 -13.07 -18.56 4.09
N LEU A 77 -13.03 -18.34 5.41
CA LEU A 77 -12.95 -16.98 5.99
C LEU A 77 -11.60 -16.30 5.71
N THR A 78 -10.59 -17.05 5.30
CA THR A 78 -9.27 -16.53 4.94
C THR A 78 -9.08 -16.32 3.44
N ASP A 79 -10.04 -16.76 2.61
CA ASP A 79 -9.92 -16.72 1.14
C ASP A 79 -9.68 -15.31 0.61
N PHE A 80 -10.28 -14.29 1.21
CA PHE A 80 -10.10 -12.90 0.79
C PHE A 80 -8.63 -12.45 0.79
N LEU A 81 -7.77 -13.10 1.59
CA LEU A 81 -6.34 -12.78 1.66
C LEU A 81 -5.54 -13.27 0.46
N PHE A 82 -6.06 -14.29 -0.21
CA PHE A 82 -5.46 -14.89 -1.41
C PHE A 82 -6.10 -14.36 -2.69
N GLN A 83 -7.14 -13.55 -2.57
CA GLN A 83 -7.75 -12.81 -3.66
C GLN A 83 -7.03 -11.48 -3.90
N LYS A 84 -7.65 -10.58 -4.67
CA LYS A 84 -7.14 -9.24 -4.93
C LYS A 84 -7.08 -8.42 -3.64
N ASN A 85 -5.89 -7.92 -3.31
CA ASN A 85 -5.68 -7.01 -2.19
C ASN A 85 -6.36 -5.65 -2.46
N ASP A 86 -7.38 -5.34 -1.67
CA ASP A 86 -8.16 -4.11 -1.73
C ASP A 86 -7.83 -3.13 -0.59
N LEU A 87 -6.72 -3.33 0.14
CA LEU A 87 -6.35 -2.51 1.29
C LEU A 87 -5.99 -1.07 0.89
N THR A 88 -6.94 -0.15 1.06
CA THR A 88 -6.76 1.28 0.79
C THR A 88 -6.81 2.15 2.04
N LYS A 89 -7.28 1.61 3.17
CA LYS A 89 -7.23 2.32 4.46
C LYS A 89 -5.88 2.11 5.15
N ASN A 90 -5.21 3.18 5.54
CA ASN A 90 -3.95 3.10 6.25
C ASN A 90 -4.18 2.63 7.69
N ARG A 91 -4.01 1.32 7.91
CA ARG A 91 -4.09 0.71 9.25
C ARG A 91 -2.85 0.93 10.11
N ILE A 92 -1.80 1.56 9.57
CA ILE A 92 -0.53 1.85 10.25
C ILE A 92 -0.20 3.35 10.12
N PRO A 93 -1.08 4.29 10.50
CA PRO A 93 -0.85 5.72 10.25
C PRO A 93 0.41 6.27 10.92
N THR A 94 0.86 5.64 12.01
CA THR A 94 2.10 6.00 12.70
C THR A 94 2.91 4.78 13.12
N ILE A 95 4.22 4.91 13.00
CA ILE A 95 5.20 3.95 13.50
C ILE A 95 6.13 4.65 14.48
N ARG A 96 6.45 3.95 15.59
CA ARG A 96 7.36 4.46 16.61
C ARG A 96 8.66 3.66 16.53
N ARG A 97 9.78 4.38 16.49
CA ARG A 97 11.12 3.81 16.56
C ARG A 97 11.93 4.61 17.58
N GLY A 98 12.09 4.03 18.77
CA GLY A 98 12.64 4.73 19.94
C GLY A 98 11.81 5.96 20.30
N LEU A 99 12.47 7.11 20.38
CA LEU A 99 11.84 8.41 20.64
C LEU A 99 11.24 9.07 19.40
N LYS A 100 11.59 8.61 18.20
CA LYS A 100 11.10 9.19 16.94
C LYS A 100 9.80 8.53 16.51
N ARG A 101 8.83 9.35 16.09
CA ARG A 101 7.58 8.92 15.47
C ARG A 101 7.62 9.28 13.99
N LEU A 102 7.31 8.30 13.14
CA LEU A 102 7.14 8.52 11.71
C LEU A 102 5.65 8.39 11.37
N TYR A 103 5.24 9.18 10.39
CA TYR A 103 3.85 9.32 9.95
C TYR A 103 3.75 8.81 8.52
N GLY A 104 2.79 7.93 8.27
CA GLY A 104 2.48 7.42 6.94
C GLY A 104 1.58 8.38 6.16
N PRO A 105 1.33 8.08 4.87
CA PRO A 105 0.35 8.81 4.07
C PRO A 105 -1.08 8.57 4.58
N ASN A 106 -2.02 9.40 4.13
CA ASN A 106 -3.44 9.19 4.40
C ASN A 106 -3.99 7.97 3.61
N ASP A 107 -5.24 7.61 3.90
CA ASP A 107 -5.98 6.57 3.17
C ASP A 107 -5.95 6.84 1.65
N GLU A 108 -5.91 5.77 0.85
CA GLU A 108 -5.81 5.80 -0.62
C GLU A 108 -4.57 6.55 -1.14
N LEU A 109 -3.54 6.74 -0.31
CA LEU A 109 -2.39 7.60 -0.60
C LEU A 109 -2.79 9.08 -0.87
N LYS A 110 -3.91 9.54 -0.30
CA LYS A 110 -4.34 10.94 -0.42
C LYS A 110 -3.27 11.89 0.12
N GLY A 111 -2.94 12.91 -0.69
CA GLY A 111 -1.92 13.91 -0.36
C GLY A 111 -0.50 13.51 -0.74
N LEU A 112 -0.26 12.30 -1.28
CA LEU A 112 1.04 11.91 -1.81
C LEU A 112 1.43 12.81 -2.99
N ARG A 113 2.68 13.27 -3.01
CA ARG A 113 3.22 14.09 -4.11
C ARG A 113 3.68 13.21 -5.26
N PHE A 114 3.72 13.75 -6.48
CA PHE A 114 4.10 12.98 -7.65
C PHE A 114 5.52 12.41 -7.56
N ILE A 115 6.48 13.20 -7.09
CA ILE A 115 7.87 12.76 -6.83
C ILE A 115 7.95 11.61 -5.83
N GLU A 116 7.17 11.68 -4.74
CA GLU A 116 7.11 10.63 -3.72
C GLU A 116 6.60 9.32 -4.31
N TRP A 117 5.56 9.41 -5.14
CA TRP A 117 5.00 8.24 -5.80
C TRP A 117 5.96 7.64 -6.82
N MET A 118 6.65 8.45 -7.63
CA MET A 118 7.64 7.98 -8.60
C MET A 118 8.76 7.18 -7.91
N HIS A 119 9.34 7.72 -6.82
CA HIS A 119 10.37 7.01 -6.08
C HIS A 119 9.83 5.77 -5.34
N ALA A 120 8.60 5.84 -4.81
CA ALA A 120 7.96 4.70 -4.17
C ALA A 120 7.71 3.57 -5.18
N GLU A 121 7.25 3.91 -6.38
CA GLU A 121 7.01 2.97 -7.46
C GLU A 121 8.32 2.32 -7.93
N ALA A 122 9.38 3.10 -8.12
CA ALA A 122 10.69 2.55 -8.45
C ALA A 122 11.20 1.57 -7.37
N ALA A 123 11.06 1.92 -6.08
CA ALA A 123 11.43 1.04 -4.97
C ALA A 123 10.55 -0.22 -4.90
N PHE A 124 9.25 -0.09 -5.16
CA PHE A 124 8.30 -1.21 -5.21
C PHE A 124 8.63 -2.17 -6.35
N LEU A 125 8.88 -1.68 -7.56
CA LEU A 125 9.25 -2.51 -8.72
C LEU A 125 10.58 -3.21 -8.48
N ALA A 126 11.57 -2.51 -7.92
CA ALA A 126 12.86 -3.12 -7.56
C ALA A 126 12.69 -4.24 -6.51
N TYR A 127 11.89 -4.01 -5.47
CA TYR A 127 11.57 -5.03 -4.47
C TYR A 127 10.82 -6.21 -5.10
N SER A 128 9.87 -5.95 -5.99
CA SER A 128 9.08 -7.02 -6.62
C SER A 128 9.95 -7.94 -7.47
N LYS A 129 10.96 -7.37 -8.15
CA LYS A 129 11.92 -8.11 -8.99
C LYS A 129 12.96 -8.88 -8.18
N THR A 130 13.52 -8.28 -7.13
CA THR A 130 14.70 -8.80 -6.42
C THR A 130 14.38 -9.47 -5.08
N GLN A 131 13.24 -9.12 -4.47
CA GLN A 131 12.85 -9.44 -3.10
C GLN A 131 13.85 -8.98 -2.02
N GLU A 132 14.78 -8.07 -2.36
CA GLU A 132 15.78 -7.58 -1.42
C GLU A 132 15.20 -6.55 -0.45
N GLU A 133 15.39 -6.76 0.85
CA GLU A 133 14.82 -5.90 1.91
C GLU A 133 15.22 -4.43 1.78
N GLN A 134 16.35 -4.11 1.16
CA GLN A 134 16.79 -2.73 0.95
C GLN A 134 15.77 -1.90 0.16
N HIS A 135 15.12 -2.49 -0.84
CA HIS A 135 14.11 -1.81 -1.64
C HIS A 135 12.80 -1.61 -0.87
N LEU A 136 12.41 -2.60 -0.06
CA LEU A 136 11.28 -2.47 0.86
C LEU A 136 11.54 -1.37 1.91
N ASN A 137 12.76 -1.30 2.44
CA ASN A 137 13.15 -0.24 3.37
C ASN A 137 13.07 1.14 2.73
N ARG A 138 13.51 1.25 1.47
CA ARG A 138 13.43 2.50 0.71
C ARG A 138 11.99 2.92 0.47
N LEU A 139 11.13 2.00 0.03
CA LEU A 139 9.69 2.24 -0.13
C LEU A 139 9.06 2.78 1.16
N VAL A 140 9.31 2.10 2.28
CA VAL A 140 8.75 2.51 3.58
C VAL A 140 9.33 3.87 4.02
N ALA A 141 10.61 4.16 3.77
CA ALA A 141 11.24 5.44 4.12
C ALA A 141 10.70 6.63 3.29
N ILE A 142 10.27 6.39 2.06
CA ILE A 142 9.60 7.40 1.22
C ILE A 142 8.21 7.70 1.79
N LEU A 143 7.44 6.65 2.11
CA LEU A 143 6.06 6.79 2.59
C LEU A 143 5.98 7.33 4.03
N TYR A 144 6.89 6.90 4.92
CA TYR A 144 6.89 7.21 6.35
C TYR A 144 8.02 8.16 6.73
N ARG A 145 7.65 9.37 7.15
CA ARG A 145 8.61 10.44 7.46
C ARG A 145 8.31 11.11 8.81
N PRO A 146 9.26 11.85 9.39
CA PRO A 146 9.00 12.66 10.58
C PRO A 146 7.90 13.70 10.31
N ARG A 147 7.33 14.21 11.40
CA ARG A 147 6.34 15.29 11.33
C ARG A 147 7.02 16.61 10.96
N LYS A 148 6.38 17.38 10.07
CA LYS A 148 6.81 18.76 9.75
C LYS A 148 6.84 19.63 11.02
N LYS A 149 7.96 20.33 11.23
CA LYS A 149 8.10 21.27 12.35
C LYS A 149 7.02 22.35 12.25
N GLY A 150 6.34 22.63 13.36
CA GLY A 150 5.28 23.64 13.40
C GLY A 150 3.99 23.27 12.65
N ALA A 151 3.79 22.02 12.23
CA ALA A 151 2.55 21.61 11.54
C ALA A 151 1.30 21.88 12.39
N ARG A 152 0.40 22.72 11.86
CA ARG A 152 -0.89 23.09 12.45
C ARG A 152 -2.03 22.64 11.52
N PRO A 153 -2.61 21.45 11.74
CA PRO A 153 -3.68 20.92 10.87
C PRO A 153 -4.96 21.76 10.79
N GLN A 154 -5.11 22.74 11.68
CA GLN A 154 -6.25 23.66 11.72
C GLN A 154 -5.93 25.01 11.04
N ALA A 155 -4.69 25.23 10.58
CA ALA A 155 -4.31 26.49 9.96
C ALA A 155 -4.84 26.58 8.52
N PRO A 156 -5.20 27.78 8.02
CA PRO A 156 -5.71 27.95 6.65
C PRO A 156 -4.74 27.51 5.55
N ASP A 157 -3.44 27.59 5.82
CA ASP A 157 -2.34 27.20 4.92
C ASP A 157 -2.02 25.69 4.98
N TRP A 158 -2.86 24.91 5.66
CA TRP A 158 -2.64 23.48 5.82
C TRP A 158 -2.79 22.72 4.50
N ASP A 159 -1.72 22.04 4.07
CA ASP A 159 -1.68 21.32 2.78
C ASP A 159 -2.29 19.91 2.83
N GLY A 160 -2.65 19.44 4.02
CA GLY A 160 -3.22 18.10 4.25
C GLY A 160 -2.20 17.02 4.62
N ASP A 161 -0.89 17.31 4.71
CA ASP A 161 0.15 16.32 4.97
C ASP A 161 1.01 16.63 6.20
N LEU A 162 0.92 15.76 7.23
CA LEU A 162 1.70 15.83 8.47
C LEU A 162 3.20 15.59 8.30
N ARG A 163 3.60 14.99 7.18
CA ARG A 163 4.96 14.55 6.93
C ARG A 163 5.84 15.73 6.51
N GLU A 164 7.13 15.66 6.86
CA GLU A 164 8.13 16.54 6.26
C GLU A 164 8.15 16.39 4.73
N ARG A 165 8.45 17.49 4.01
CA ARG A 165 8.62 17.49 2.55
C ARG A 165 9.63 16.42 2.14
N TYR A 166 9.38 15.81 0.97
CA TYR A 166 10.29 14.82 0.42
C TYR A 166 11.66 15.43 0.19
N ASN A 167 12.72 14.66 0.46
CA ASN A 167 14.09 15.11 0.28
C ASN A 167 14.99 13.87 0.09
N ASP A 168 15.50 13.70 -1.12
CA ASP A 168 16.37 12.58 -1.49
C ASP A 168 17.65 12.50 -0.67
N TYR A 169 18.26 13.64 -0.30
CA TYR A 169 19.49 13.68 0.50
C TYR A 169 19.30 13.05 1.89
N THR A 170 18.07 13.04 2.41
CA THR A 170 17.76 12.43 3.71
C THR A 170 17.28 10.98 3.61
N LEU A 171 17.02 10.49 2.39
CA LEU A 171 16.37 9.21 2.17
C LEU A 171 17.23 8.04 2.65
N GLU A 172 18.53 8.06 2.38
CA GLU A 172 19.42 6.95 2.75
C GLU A 172 19.49 6.77 4.28
N ALA A 173 19.65 7.87 5.01
CA ALA A 173 19.62 7.87 6.47
C ALA A 173 18.26 7.39 7.02
N ARG A 174 17.14 7.77 6.38
CA ARG A 174 15.79 7.29 6.73
C ARG A 174 15.63 5.79 6.45
N THR A 175 16.12 5.30 5.32
CA THR A 175 16.12 3.88 4.94
C THR A 175 16.86 3.04 5.98
N ARG A 176 18.04 3.48 6.44
CA ARG A 176 18.78 2.85 7.55
C ARG A 176 18.04 2.85 8.88
N ASN A 177 17.16 3.82 9.11
CA ASN A 177 16.33 3.87 10.32
C ASN A 177 15.13 2.92 10.22
N VAL A 178 14.53 2.84 9.03
CA VAL A 178 13.43 1.95 8.69
C VAL A 178 13.87 0.48 8.68
N SER A 179 15.12 0.20 8.32
CA SER A 179 15.65 -1.17 8.28
C SER A 179 15.63 -1.89 9.64
N ARG A 180 15.54 -1.12 10.74
CA ARG A 180 15.44 -1.64 12.11
C ARG A 180 14.01 -1.90 12.56
N LEU A 181 13.01 -1.59 11.73
CA LEU A 181 11.62 -1.94 12.03
C LEU A 181 11.42 -3.45 11.82
N PRO A 182 10.50 -4.08 12.57
CA PRO A 182 10.17 -5.48 12.33
C PRO A 182 9.75 -5.69 10.87
N LEU A 183 10.29 -6.74 10.23
CA LEU A 183 10.02 -7.05 8.82
C LEU A 183 8.52 -7.11 8.52
N ALA A 184 7.75 -7.77 9.38
CA ALA A 184 6.29 -7.87 9.28
C ALA A 184 5.58 -6.50 9.24
N THR A 185 6.11 -5.47 9.92
CA THR A 185 5.56 -4.11 9.86
C THR A 185 5.81 -3.48 8.49
N ARG A 186 7.01 -3.68 7.93
CA ARG A 186 7.37 -3.16 6.60
C ARG A 186 6.55 -3.87 5.51
N GLN A 187 6.37 -5.18 5.61
CA GLN A 187 5.52 -5.98 4.72
C GLN A 187 4.05 -5.55 4.80
N ALA A 188 3.54 -5.22 5.99
CA ALA A 188 2.19 -4.69 6.12
C ALA A 188 2.02 -3.32 5.44
N ILE A 189 3.05 -2.48 5.47
CA ILE A 189 3.06 -1.21 4.73
C ILE A 189 3.11 -1.47 3.22
N LEU A 190 3.89 -2.45 2.76
CA LEU A 190 3.89 -2.89 1.37
C LEU A 190 2.51 -3.34 0.92
N MET A 191 1.80 -4.15 1.72
CA MET A 191 0.43 -4.58 1.39
C MET A 191 -0.53 -3.39 1.24
N PHE A 192 -0.42 -2.39 2.11
CA PHE A 192 -1.19 -1.15 1.98
C PHE A 192 -0.83 -0.40 0.68
N TYR A 193 0.46 -0.28 0.36
CA TYR A 193 0.89 0.35 -0.90
C TYR A 193 0.34 -0.40 -2.12
N VAL A 194 0.40 -1.73 -2.15
CA VAL A 194 -0.11 -2.56 -3.25
C VAL A 194 -1.62 -2.37 -3.45
N GLY A 195 -2.40 -2.33 -2.37
CA GLY A 195 -3.85 -2.09 -2.46
C GLY A 195 -4.17 -0.70 -3.00
N CYS A 196 -3.49 0.34 -2.53
CA CYS A 196 -3.62 1.69 -3.07
C CYS A 196 -3.16 1.80 -4.53
N ARG A 197 -2.06 1.14 -4.90
CA ARG A 197 -1.55 1.10 -6.28
C ARG A 197 -2.58 0.47 -7.21
N ALA A 198 -3.19 -0.64 -6.80
CA ALA A 198 -4.25 -1.29 -7.57
C ALA A 198 -5.47 -0.37 -7.77
N LEU A 199 -5.84 0.42 -6.76
CA LEU A 199 -6.89 1.44 -6.88
C LEU A 199 -6.51 2.54 -7.88
N ILE A 200 -5.28 3.05 -7.81
CA ILE A 200 -4.78 4.10 -8.71
C ILE A 200 -4.79 3.61 -10.16
N ILE A 201 -4.29 2.40 -10.42
CA ILE A 201 -4.29 1.80 -11.76
C ILE A 201 -5.71 1.65 -12.30
N ALA A 202 -6.64 1.18 -11.47
CA ALA A 202 -8.03 1.04 -11.87
C ALA A 202 -8.71 2.39 -12.16
N ARG A 203 -8.28 3.47 -11.48
CA ARG A 203 -8.84 4.82 -11.65
C ARG A 203 -8.36 5.54 -12.91
N PHE A 204 -7.14 5.26 -13.35
CA PHE A 204 -6.51 5.93 -14.51
C PHE A 204 -6.11 4.91 -15.59
N PRO A 205 -7.07 4.14 -16.13
CA PRO A 205 -6.75 3.05 -17.03
C PRO A 205 -6.01 3.50 -18.29
N ASN A 206 -6.24 4.71 -18.83
CA ASN A 206 -5.54 5.13 -20.05
C ASN A 206 -4.07 5.48 -19.79
N VAL A 207 -3.73 5.90 -18.57
CA VAL A 207 -2.35 6.15 -18.15
C VAL A 207 -1.58 4.83 -17.96
N PHE A 208 -2.26 3.79 -17.45
CA PHE A 208 -1.63 2.53 -17.08
C PHE A 208 -1.86 1.36 -18.07
N LYS A 209 -2.72 1.51 -19.09
CA LYS A 209 -2.87 0.53 -20.19
C LYS A 209 -1.67 0.63 -21.12
N GLU A 210 -1.20 -0.50 -21.61
CA GLU A 210 -0.29 -0.53 -22.75
C GLU A 210 -1.07 -0.15 -24.01
N PRO A 211 -0.70 0.93 -24.73
CA PRO A 211 -1.20 1.12 -26.07
C PRO A 211 -0.59 0.02 -26.94
N GLY A 212 -1.44 -0.72 -27.65
CA GLY A 212 -1.00 -1.67 -28.67
C GLY A 212 0.06 -1.02 -29.56
N GLU A 213 1.21 -1.69 -29.67
CA GLU A 213 2.30 -1.43 -30.60
C GLU A 213 2.61 0.07 -30.87
N SER A 214 3.34 0.73 -29.97
CA SER A 214 4.36 1.76 -30.30
C SER A 214 4.72 2.74 -29.16
N THR A 215 4.21 2.61 -27.94
CA THR A 215 4.61 3.56 -26.86
C THR A 215 4.95 2.86 -25.56
N GLN A 216 6.16 2.27 -25.52
CA GLN A 216 6.80 1.67 -24.33
C GLN A 216 7.22 2.70 -23.28
N VAL A 217 6.32 3.57 -22.80
CA VAL A 217 6.72 4.63 -21.84
C VAL A 217 6.48 4.22 -20.38
N THR A 218 5.64 3.22 -20.10
CA THR A 218 5.18 2.95 -18.71
C THR A 218 5.60 1.61 -18.11
N SER A 219 6.27 0.71 -18.84
CA SER A 219 6.59 -0.65 -18.38
C SER A 219 7.99 -0.84 -17.75
N GLY A 220 8.78 0.22 -17.58
CA GLY A 220 10.13 0.16 -17.00
C GLY A 220 10.34 1.06 -15.77
N GLN A 221 11.35 0.72 -14.95
CA GLN A 221 11.82 1.52 -13.80
C GLN A 221 12.14 3.01 -14.16
N ASN A 222 12.31 3.32 -15.45
CA ASN A 222 12.71 4.63 -15.96
C ASN A 222 11.57 5.38 -16.70
N GLY A 223 10.34 4.88 -16.69
CA GLY A 223 9.23 5.49 -17.43
C GLY A 223 8.70 6.80 -16.83
N TRP A 224 8.59 6.85 -15.50
CA TRP A 224 8.00 8.00 -14.80
C TRP A 224 8.82 9.30 -14.87
N PRO A 225 10.17 9.29 -14.85
CA PRO A 225 10.95 10.49 -15.11
C PRO A 225 10.71 11.10 -16.50
N GLU A 226 10.46 10.26 -17.51
CA GLU A 226 10.13 10.73 -18.87
C GLU A 226 8.72 11.32 -18.93
N VAL A 227 7.73 10.68 -18.28
CA VAL A 227 6.39 11.26 -18.10
C VAL A 227 6.47 12.63 -17.42
N MET A 228 7.28 12.73 -16.37
CA MET A 228 7.52 13.98 -15.66
C MET A 228 8.14 15.06 -16.56
N ARG A 229 9.14 14.70 -17.37
CA ARG A 229 9.77 15.60 -18.35
C ARG A 229 8.75 16.15 -19.34
N ARG A 230 7.89 15.27 -19.89
CA ARG A 230 6.84 15.65 -20.84
C ARG A 230 5.80 16.59 -20.22
N LEU A 231 5.44 16.35 -18.96
CA LEU A 231 4.51 17.21 -18.23
C LEU A 231 5.09 18.59 -17.92
N ALA A 232 6.36 18.63 -17.48
CA ALA A 232 7.02 19.88 -17.16
C ALA A 232 7.27 20.75 -18.40
N GLY A 233 7.56 20.12 -19.55
CA GLY A 233 7.90 20.78 -20.82
C GLY A 233 9.26 21.47 -20.81
N ASP A 234 9.65 22.04 -19.66
CA ASP A 234 10.93 22.70 -19.39
C ASP A 234 11.46 22.27 -18.00
N VAL A 235 12.78 22.15 -17.89
CA VAL A 235 13.53 21.80 -16.67
C VAL A 235 13.22 22.74 -15.51
N THR A 236 12.99 24.01 -15.80
CA THR A 236 12.66 25.03 -14.79
C THR A 236 11.38 24.71 -14.00
N LYS A 237 10.44 23.98 -14.61
CA LYS A 237 9.14 23.62 -14.01
C LYS A 237 9.14 22.24 -13.33
N PHE A 238 10.25 21.52 -13.34
CA PHE A 238 10.32 20.16 -12.79
C PHE A 238 9.96 20.13 -11.31
N GLU A 239 10.44 21.09 -10.52
CA GLU A 239 10.14 21.11 -9.08
C GLU A 239 8.65 21.37 -8.85
N GLU A 240 8.03 22.29 -9.60
CA GLU A 240 6.61 22.59 -9.47
C GLU A 240 5.75 21.36 -9.75
N VAL A 241 6.01 20.66 -10.86
CA VAL A 241 5.28 19.44 -11.25
C VAL A 241 5.54 18.30 -10.25
N SER A 242 6.79 18.12 -9.80
CA SER A 242 7.18 17.10 -8.82
C SER A 242 6.33 17.13 -7.55
N TYR A 243 6.05 18.34 -7.06
CA TYR A 243 5.38 18.56 -5.77
C TYR A 243 3.87 18.79 -5.92
N GLN A 244 3.32 18.66 -7.12
CA GLN A 244 1.87 18.54 -7.30
C GLN A 244 1.35 17.23 -6.68
N ARG A 245 0.06 17.23 -6.34
CA ARG A 245 -0.63 16.03 -5.83
C ARG A 245 -0.68 14.98 -6.94
N LEU A 246 -0.33 13.74 -6.60
CA LEU A 246 -0.35 12.60 -7.53
C LEU A 246 -1.65 12.51 -8.33
N THR A 247 -2.79 12.64 -7.64
CA THR A 247 -4.11 12.52 -8.27
C THR A 247 -4.39 13.59 -9.32
N LEU A 248 -3.86 14.81 -9.15
CA LEU A 248 -4.01 15.88 -10.13
C LEU A 248 -3.15 15.62 -11.35
N VAL A 249 -1.90 15.19 -11.14
CA VAL A 249 -0.98 14.85 -12.23
C VAL A 249 -1.53 13.71 -13.08
N LEU A 250 -2.03 12.64 -12.45
CA LEU A 250 -2.62 11.51 -13.18
C LEU A 250 -3.92 11.89 -13.90
N TYR A 251 -4.72 12.80 -13.33
CA TYR A 251 -5.93 13.30 -14.00
C TYR A 251 -5.60 14.11 -15.25
N ASP A 252 -4.62 15.01 -15.18
CA ASP A 252 -4.14 15.79 -16.32
C ASP A 252 -3.59 14.85 -17.43
N LEU A 253 -2.78 13.86 -17.05
CA LEU A 253 -2.25 12.86 -17.98
C LEU A 253 -3.37 12.06 -18.67
N ASP A 254 -4.35 11.58 -17.91
CA ASP A 254 -5.46 10.81 -18.45
C ASP A 254 -6.30 11.64 -19.42
N GLY A 255 -6.50 12.94 -19.14
CA GLY A 255 -7.15 13.89 -20.03
C GLY A 255 -6.40 14.05 -21.37
N ARG A 256 -5.09 14.34 -21.31
CA ARG A 256 -4.26 14.50 -22.52
C ARG A 256 -4.26 13.25 -23.40
N ILE A 257 -4.18 12.06 -22.79
CA ILE A 257 -4.22 10.79 -23.54
C ILE A 257 -5.55 10.62 -24.27
N ARG A 258 -6.68 10.99 -23.66
CA ARG A 258 -8.00 10.91 -24.29
C ARG A 258 -8.11 11.90 -25.45
N ASP A 259 -7.63 13.13 -25.26
CA ASP A 259 -7.65 14.17 -26.30
C ASP A 259 -6.80 13.76 -27.52
N ASP A 260 -5.61 13.19 -27.28
CA ASP A 260 -4.73 12.66 -28.33
C ASP A 260 -5.37 11.48 -29.08
N GLN A 261 -6.06 10.59 -28.36
CA GLN A 261 -6.80 9.47 -28.97
C GLN A 261 -7.94 9.98 -29.85
N ALA A 262 -8.73 10.93 -29.37
CA ALA A 262 -9.82 11.54 -30.12
C ALA A 262 -9.32 12.29 -31.37
N LEU A 263 -8.16 12.95 -31.29
CA LEU A 263 -7.54 13.61 -32.44
C LEU A 263 -7.08 12.59 -33.50
N LYS A 264 -6.46 11.48 -33.07
CA LYS A 264 -6.04 10.40 -33.97
C LYS A 264 -7.21 9.72 -34.67
N GLU A 265 -8.34 9.57 -33.99
CA GLU A 265 -9.56 9.01 -34.60
C GLU A 265 -10.14 9.97 -35.66
N LYS A 266 -10.15 11.28 -35.39
CA LYS A 266 -10.59 12.29 -36.36
C LYS A 266 -9.71 12.38 -37.59
N LEU A 267 -8.39 12.19 -37.44
CA LEU A 267 -7.44 12.22 -38.57
C LEU A 267 -7.47 10.95 -39.44
N LYS A 268 -8.15 9.88 -38.98
CA LYS A 268 -8.33 8.64 -39.74
C LYS A 268 -9.64 8.57 -40.53
N GLN A 269 -10.55 9.53 -40.31
CA GLN A 269 -11.80 9.70 -41.06
C GLN A 269 -11.61 10.72 -42.19
#